data_AF-A0A3M1KMQ9-F1
#
_entry.id   AF-A0A3M1KMQ9-F1
#
_cell.length_a   1.000
_cell.length_b   1.000
_cell.length_c   1.000
_cell.angle_alpha   90.00
_cell.angle_beta   90.00
_cell.angle_gamma   90.00
#
_symmetry.space_group_name_H-M   'P 1'
#
loop_
_entity.id
_entity.type
_entity.pdbx_description
1 polymer ?
#
loop_
_entity_poly.entity_id
_entity_poly.type
_entity_poly.pdbx_seq_one_letter_code
_entity_poly.pdbx_strand_id
1 'polypeptide(L)'
;MKKLKSGVLALLILIMLVAGIAFALLNPQTVELDLFFVRVPPVSVALLMLAALVTGLVLGVVLSGLGRAGRQIRKRTLPAEASR
;
A
#
# COMPACT_ATOMS: atom_id res chain seq x y z
N MET A 1 2.53 -3.03 22.85
CA MET A 1 1.51 -2.81 21.79
C MET A 1 2.08 -2.38 20.43
N LYS A 2 2.98 -1.38 20.32
CA LYS A 2 3.49 -0.88 19.03
C LYS A 2 4.16 -1.94 18.13
N LYS A 3 5.02 -2.79 18.70
CA LYS A 3 5.72 -3.88 17.99
C LYS A 3 4.77 -4.99 17.53
N LEU A 4 3.79 -5.37 18.38
CA LEU A 4 2.75 -6.34 18.04
C LEU A 4 1.87 -5.84 16.88
N LYS A 5 1.39 -4.59 16.93
CA LYS A 5 0.61 -3.99 15.84
C LYS A 5 1.39 -3.96 14.52
N SER A 6 2.69 -3.66 14.58
CA SER A 6 3.57 -3.67 13.41
C SER A 6 3.81 -5.09 12.88
N GLY A 7 3.94 -6.08 13.75
CA GLY A 7 4.10 -7.49 13.36
C GLY A 7 2.86 -8.05 12.67
N VAL A 8 1.68 -7.76 13.22
CA VAL A 8 0.40 -8.15 12.60
C VAL A 8 0.23 -7.53 11.22
N LEU A 9 0.58 -6.24 11.05
CA LEU A 9 0.52 -5.58 9.75
C LEU A 9 1.48 -6.21 8.74
N ALA A 10 2.73 -6.49 9.15
CA ALA A 10 3.71 -7.14 8.29
C ALA A 10 3.25 -8.54 7.86
N LEU A 11 2.66 -9.31 8.77
CA LEU A 11 2.09 -10.62 8.47
C LEU A 11 0.93 -10.52 7.48
N LEU A 12 0.02 -9.55 7.65
CA LEU A 12 -1.08 -9.28 6.72
C LEU A 12 -0.57 -8.95 5.30
N ILE A 13 0.43 -8.07 5.21
CA ILE A 13 1.06 -7.72 3.93
C ILE A 13 1.69 -8.96 3.29
N LEU A 14 2.39 -9.79 4.08
CA LEU A 14 3.00 -11.02 3.57
C LEU A 14 1.96 -12.01 3.04
N ILE A 15 0.86 -12.22 3.77
CA ILE A 15 -0.25 -13.07 3.33
C ILE A 15 -0.85 -12.54 2.03
N MET A 16 -1.12 -11.24 1.93
CA MET A 16 -1.61 -10.62 0.69
C MET A 16 -0.64 -10.81 -0.47
N LEU A 17 0.67 -10.70 -0.23
CA LEU A 17 1.70 -10.88 -1.25
C LEU A 17 1.70 -12.31 -1.78
N VAL A 18 1.72 -13.30 -0.87
CA VAL A 18 1.67 -14.73 -1.23
C VAL A 18 0.39 -15.05 -1.98
N ALA A 19 -0.76 -14.54 -1.50
CA ALA A 19 -2.04 -14.73 -2.18
C ALA A 19 -2.05 -14.12 -3.58
N GLY A 20 -1.52 -12.91 -3.76
CA GLY A 20 -1.41 -12.25 -5.07
C GLY A 20 -0.50 -13.00 -6.04
N ILE A 21 0.65 -13.48 -5.56
CA ILE A 21 1.59 -14.28 -6.37
C ILE A 21 0.95 -15.61 -6.75
N ALA A 22 0.35 -16.33 -5.78
CA ALA A 22 -0.34 -17.60 -6.04
C ALA A 22 -1.49 -17.40 -7.02
N PHE A 23 -2.28 -16.34 -6.87
CA PHE A 23 -3.34 -15.98 -7.80
C PHE A 23 -2.81 -15.76 -9.21
N ALA A 24 -1.69 -15.05 -9.38
CA ALA A 24 -1.04 -14.84 -10.68
C ALA A 24 -0.53 -16.13 -11.33
N LEU A 25 0.09 -17.01 -10.54
CA LEU A 25 0.60 -18.29 -11.04
C LEU A 25 -0.51 -19.26 -11.41
N LEU A 26 -1.60 -19.29 -10.63
CA LEU A 26 -2.73 -20.19 -10.86
C LEU A 26 -3.72 -19.66 -11.90
N ASN A 27 -3.66 -18.37 -12.22
CA ASN A 27 -4.56 -17.72 -13.18
C ASN A 27 -3.77 -16.90 -14.22
N PRO A 28 -2.96 -17.54 -15.09
CA PRO A 28 -2.16 -16.85 -16.10
C PRO A 28 -3.00 -16.31 -17.28
N GLN A 29 -4.30 -16.60 -17.31
CA GLN A 29 -5.21 -16.18 -18.36
C GLN A 29 -5.28 -14.64 -18.50
N THR A 30 -5.17 -14.19 -19.73
CA THR A 30 -5.38 -12.80 -20.12
C THR A 30 -6.86 -12.58 -20.43
N VAL A 31 -7.39 -11.45 -19.96
CA VAL A 31 -8.81 -11.12 -20.13
C VAL A 31 -8.91 -9.76 -20.81
N GLU A 32 -9.86 -9.61 -21.72
CA GLU A 32 -10.17 -8.29 -22.26
C GLU A 32 -10.85 -7.44 -21.19
N LEU A 33 -10.31 -6.25 -20.95
CA LEU A 33 -10.89 -5.27 -20.03
C LEU A 33 -11.48 -4.12 -20.85
N ASP A 34 -12.81 -3.99 -20.80
CA ASP A 34 -13.50 -2.80 -21.28
C ASP A 34 -13.58 -1.81 -20.11
N LEU A 35 -12.65 -0.86 -20.03
CA LEU A 35 -12.74 0.22 -19.05
C LEU A 35 -13.69 1.28 -19.60
N PHE A 36 -14.49 1.91 -18.74
CA PHE A 36 -15.52 2.90 -19.11
C PHE A 36 -15.04 3.97 -20.13
N PHE A 37 -13.77 4.36 -20.07
CA PHE A 37 -13.20 5.41 -20.90
C PHE A 37 -12.06 4.94 -21.83
N VAL A 38 -11.55 3.72 -21.65
CA VAL A 38 -10.33 3.25 -22.33
C VAL A 38 -10.42 1.76 -22.61
N ARG A 39 -10.17 1.36 -23.86
CA ARG A 39 -9.91 -0.05 -24.18
C ARG A 39 -8.43 -0.34 -24.03
N VAL A 40 -8.10 -1.36 -23.24
CA VAL A 40 -6.74 -1.85 -23.10
C VAL A 40 -6.60 -3.19 -23.83
N PRO A 41 -5.40 -3.52 -24.33
CA PRO A 41 -5.11 -4.86 -24.83
C PRO A 41 -5.42 -5.94 -23.77
N PRO A 42 -5.58 -7.21 -24.16
CA PRO A 42 -5.74 -8.30 -23.22
C PRO A 42 -4.61 -8.29 -22.19
N VAL A 43 -4.97 -8.13 -20.91
CA VAL A 43 -4.02 -8.05 -19.79
C VAL A 43 -4.39 -9.09 -18.74
N SER A 44 -3.39 -9.58 -18.01
CA SER A 44 -3.63 -10.47 -16.89
C SER A 44 -4.23 -9.67 -15.73
N VAL A 45 -5.43 -10.06 -15.28
CA VAL A 45 -6.08 -9.47 -14.10
C VAL A 45 -5.20 -9.60 -12.87
N ALA A 46 -4.45 -10.70 -12.77
CA ALA A 46 -3.53 -10.91 -11.66
C ALA A 46 -2.38 -9.90 -11.63
N LEU A 47 -1.86 -9.51 -12.80
CA LEU A 47 -0.86 -8.46 -12.90
C LEU A 47 -1.42 -7.11 -12.41
N LEU A 48 -2.66 -6.79 -12.77
CA LEU A 48 -3.34 -5.58 -12.30
C LEU A 48 -3.59 -5.61 -10.78
N MET A 49 -4.01 -6.75 -10.23
CA MET A 49 -4.15 -6.92 -8.78
C MET A 49 -2.81 -6.75 -8.05
N LEU A 50 -1.73 -7.35 -8.56
CA LEU A 50 -0.39 -7.19 -7.99
C LEU A 50 0.09 -5.73 -8.08
N ALA A 51 -0.13 -5.07 -9.22
CA ALA A 51 0.20 -3.66 -9.38
C ALA A 51 -0.57 -2.78 -8.38
N ALA A 52 -1.87 -3.03 -8.19
CA ALA A 52 -2.69 -2.33 -7.21
C ALA A 52 -2.19 -2.56 -5.77
N LEU A 53 -1.81 -3.79 -5.43
CA LEU A 53 -1.23 -4.13 -4.12
C LEU A 53 0.06 -3.36 -3.86
N VAL A 54 0.99 -3.38 -4.82
CA VAL A 54 2.27 -2.65 -4.73
C VAL A 54 2.03 -1.16 -4.62
N THR A 55 1.11 -0.62 -5.42
CA THR A 55 0.74 0.81 -5.39
C THR A 55 0.20 1.21 -4.02
N GLY A 56 -0.74 0.42 -3.46
CA GLY A 56 -1.27 0.65 -2.13
C GLY A 56 -0.20 0.61 -1.03
N LEU A 57 0.75 -0.32 -1.13
CA LEU A 57 1.86 -0.43 -0.18
C LEU A 57 2.78 0.79 -0.24
N VAL A 58 3.17 1.21 -1.44
CA VAL A 58 4.01 2.40 -1.66
C VAL A 58 3.31 3.65 -1.12
N LEU A 59 2.04 3.85 -1.48
CA LEU A 59 1.25 4.99 -0.99
C LEU A 59 1.14 4.97 0.54
N GLY A 60 0.86 3.81 1.14
CA GLY A 60 0.77 3.66 2.59
C GLY A 60 2.06 4.07 3.31
N VAL A 61 3.23 3.67 2.78
CA VAL A 61 4.54 4.05 3.33
C VAL A 61 4.79 5.55 3.18
N VAL A 62 4.57 6.10 1.99
CA VAL A 62 4.80 7.53 1.68
C VAL A 62 3.92 8.41 2.56
N LEU A 63 2.60 8.17 2.60
CA LEU A 63 1.65 8.95 3.39
C LEU A 63 1.95 8.87 4.89
N SER A 64 2.31 7.68 5.38
CA SER A 64 2.70 7.49 6.77
C SER A 64 3.99 8.23 7.11
N GLY A 65 4.95 8.27 6.19
CA GLY A 65 6.21 9.00 6.31
C GLY A 65 5.97 10.51 6.41
N LEU A 66 5.19 11.06 5.47
CA LEU A 66 4.81 12.48 5.44
C LEU A 66 4.10 12.91 6.73
N GLY A 67 3.14 12.11 7.22
CA GLY A 67 2.44 12.40 8.47
C GLY A 67 3.36 12.36 9.71
N ARG A 68 4.40 11.50 9.72
CA ARG A 68 5.40 11.49 10.79
C ARG A 68 6.31 12.71 10.71
N ALA A 69 6.77 13.07 9.51
CA ALA A 69 7.62 14.24 9.29
C ALA A 69 6.90 15.53 9.74
N GLY A 70 5.64 15.74 9.33
CA GLY A 70 4.84 16.89 9.74
C GLY A 70 4.65 17.00 11.26
N ARG A 71 4.37 15.87 11.94
CA ARG A 71 4.28 15.83 13.41
C ARG A 71 5.61 16.17 14.09
N GLN A 72 6.73 15.73 13.54
CA GLN A 72 8.05 16.01 14.09
C GLN A 72 8.43 17.49 13.92
N ILE A 73 8.12 18.09 12.77
CA ILE A 73 8.31 19.52 12.54
C ILE A 73 7.47 20.34 13.53
N ARG A 74 6.18 20.04 13.66
CA ARG A 74 5.27 20.74 14.59
C ARG A 74 5.76 20.68 16.05
N LYS A 75 6.27 19.53 16.49
CA LYS A 75 6.86 19.36 17.83
C LYS A 75 8.12 20.21 18.04
N ARG A 76 8.90 20.45 16.99
CA ARG A 76 10.13 21.27 17.06
C ARG A 76 9.84 22.77 17.03
N THR A 77 8.75 23.19 16.39
CA THR A 77 8.35 24.60 16.27
C THR A 77 7.39 25.09 17.36
N LEU A 78 6.93 24.22 18.27
CA LEU A 78 6.14 24.64 19.44
C LEU A 78 7.07 25.32 20.47
N PRO A 79 6.89 26.62 20.78
CA PRO A 79 7.73 27.34 21.73
C PRO A 79 7.53 26.80 23.16
N ALA A 80 8.64 26.70 23.91
CA ALA A 80 8.66 26.20 25.28
C ALA A 80 7.74 26.98 26.26
N GLU A 81 7.31 28.19 25.89
CA GLU A 81 6.46 29.09 26.67
C GLU A 81 5.05 28.56 26.95
N ALA A 82 4.48 27.70 26.09
CA ALA A 82 3.08 27.25 26.21
C ALA A 82 2.86 26.11 27.23
N SER A 83 3.86 25.82 28.07
CA SER A 83 3.88 24.70 29.02
C SER A 83 3.96 25.15 30.49
N ARG A 84 3.78 26.44 30.77
CA ARG A 84 3.60 26.97 32.13
C ARG A 84 2.13 27.23 32.43
#